data_AF-A0ABD1Y4Q1-F1
#
_entry.id   AF-A0ABD1Y4Q1-F1
#
_cell.length_a   1.000
_cell.length_b   1.000
_cell.length_c   1.000
_cell.angle_alpha   90.00
_cell.angle_beta   90.00
_cell.angle_gamma   90.00
#
_symmetry.space_group_name_H-M   'P 1'
#
loop_
_entity.id
_entity.type
_entity.pdbx_description
1 polymer ?
#
loop_
_entity_poly.entity_id
_entity_poly.type
_entity_poly.pdbx_seq_one_letter_code
_entity_poly.pdbx_strand_id
1 'polypeptide(L)'
;MENDAKDETMRALTRKERAANDELQAAKRAAEQAIKDHGSPSTLHIRRLGEIDVGPWKQACEKRYSKHSDGWEVCFSEIYSRWAGIIRDPGFSRFKDISVGEHRERYVDPFNTKLCELRAELGNNVSSTVIQALEELEDYNSSGRFPVPMVWNSKEARIASLEESISYLNQRLKESTRTGTQKKKTMPRHRGNDRRLVYGAETEAFSQI
;
A
#
# COMPACT_ATOMS: atom_id res chain seq x y z
N MET A 1 22.53 0.41 46.38
CA MET A 1 21.36 1.28 46.63
C MET A 1 21.15 2.33 45.54
N GLU A 2 22.09 3.24 45.25
CA GLU A 2 21.86 4.27 44.21
C GLU A 2 21.80 3.70 42.78
N ASN A 3 22.61 2.70 42.45
CA ASN A 3 22.53 1.98 41.18
C ASN A 3 21.24 1.17 41.05
N ASP A 4 20.76 0.55 42.14
CA ASP A 4 19.52 -0.23 42.13
C ASP A 4 18.29 0.65 41.86
N ALA A 5 18.27 1.86 42.41
CA ALA A 5 17.22 2.84 42.15
C ALA A 5 17.24 3.37 40.70
N LYS A 6 18.43 3.58 40.12
CA LYS A 6 18.60 3.96 38.71
C LYS A 6 18.12 2.84 37.79
N ASP A 7 18.46 1.59 38.09
CA ASP A 7 18.05 0.41 37.32
C ASP A 7 16.54 0.19 37.36
N GLU A 8 15.90 0.35 38.52
CA GLU A 8 14.45 0.22 38.65
C GLU A 8 13.71 1.31 37.84
N THR A 9 14.23 2.55 37.87
CA THR A 9 13.70 3.67 37.09
C THR A 9 13.84 3.41 35.59
N MET A 10 15.01 2.94 35.14
CA MET A 10 15.26 2.60 33.73
C MET A 10 14.28 1.52 33.26
N ARG A 11 14.12 0.43 34.03
CA ARG A 11 13.17 -0.64 33.71
C ARG A 11 11.74 -0.13 33.63
N ALA A 12 11.32 0.74 34.54
CA ALA A 12 9.99 1.32 34.54
C ALA A 12 9.75 2.20 33.29
N LEU A 13 10.73 3.01 32.89
CA LEU A 13 10.66 3.82 31.68
C LEU A 13 10.60 2.95 30.43
N THR A 14 11.45 1.92 30.32
CA THR A 14 11.40 0.97 29.19
C THR A 14 10.05 0.27 29.09
N ARG A 15 9.45 -0.14 30.22
CA ARG A 15 8.10 -0.74 30.21
C ARG A 15 7.04 0.23 29.67
N LYS A 16 7.08 1.50 30.08
CA LYS A 16 6.14 2.53 29.62
C LYS A 16 6.33 2.88 28.15
N GLU A 17 7.59 3.02 27.71
CA GLU A 17 7.93 3.30 26.31
C GLU A 17 7.43 2.19 25.39
N ARG A 18 7.67 0.92 25.74
CA ARG A 18 7.15 -0.22 24.99
C ARG A 18 5.63 -0.22 24.90
N ALA A 19 4.95 -0.03 26.03
CA ALA A 19 3.49 0.00 26.04
C ALA A 19 2.91 1.12 25.15
N ALA A 20 3.48 2.32 25.22
CA ALA A 20 3.06 3.44 24.38
C ALA A 20 3.37 3.20 22.89
N ASN A 21 4.53 2.61 22.59
CA ASN A 21 4.90 2.25 21.22
C ASN A 21 3.96 1.16 20.67
N ASP A 22 3.61 0.15 21.46
CA ASP A 22 2.69 -0.91 21.06
C ASP A 22 1.30 -0.34 20.71
N GLU A 23 0.79 0.59 21.52
CA GLU A 23 -0.47 1.29 21.23
C GLU A 23 -0.37 2.13 19.95
N LEU A 24 0.73 2.87 19.75
CA LEU A 24 0.97 3.65 18.54
C LEU A 24 1.03 2.75 17.29
N GLN A 25 1.70 1.61 17.36
CA GLN A 25 1.79 0.66 16.25
C GLN A 25 0.44 0.00 15.96
N ALA A 26 -0.35 -0.31 16.99
CA ALA A 26 -1.71 -0.81 16.82
C ALA A 26 -2.60 0.22 16.11
N ALA A 27 -2.52 1.50 16.52
CA ALA A 27 -3.26 2.59 15.89
C ALA A 27 -2.84 2.79 14.41
N LYS A 28 -1.54 2.74 14.10
CA LYS A 28 -1.04 2.80 12.73
C LYS A 28 -1.59 1.67 11.86
N ARG A 29 -1.52 0.42 12.33
CA ARG A 29 -2.05 -0.75 11.60
C ARG A 29 -3.56 -0.63 11.37
N ALA A 30 -4.31 -0.13 12.36
CA ALA A 30 -5.74 0.11 12.22
C ALA A 30 -6.04 1.18 11.16
N ALA A 31 -5.28 2.28 11.14
CA ALA A 31 -5.40 3.33 10.14
C ALA A 31 -5.03 2.82 8.73
N GLU A 32 -3.94 2.08 8.59
CA GLU A 32 -3.54 1.44 7.33
C GLU A 32 -4.63 0.52 6.78
N GLN A 33 -5.20 -0.34 7.64
CA GLN A 33 -6.29 -1.22 7.23
C GLN A 33 -7.53 -0.43 6.81
N ALA A 34 -7.93 0.59 7.57
CA ALA A 34 -9.06 1.43 7.20
C ALA A 34 -8.83 2.22 5.90
N ILE A 35 -7.61 2.70 5.64
CA ILE A 35 -7.26 3.34 4.35
C ILE A 35 -7.22 2.32 3.22
N LYS A 36 -6.82 1.08 3.46
CA LYS A 36 -6.91 0.02 2.46
C LYS A 36 -8.35 -0.22 2.02
N ASP A 37 -9.28 -0.20 2.98
CA ASP A 37 -10.70 -0.49 2.74
C ASP A 37 -11.49 0.73 2.23
N HIS A 38 -11.09 1.92 2.65
CA HIS A 38 -11.83 3.16 2.42
C HIS A 38 -10.99 4.29 1.86
N GLY A 39 -9.83 4.01 1.27
CA GLY A 39 -8.96 4.97 0.61
C GLY A 39 -9.30 5.18 -0.86
N SER A 40 -8.50 5.98 -1.55
CA SER A 40 -8.58 6.13 -3.01
C SER A 40 -7.19 6.46 -3.57
N PRO A 41 -6.81 5.89 -4.73
CA PRO A 41 -5.54 6.20 -5.40
C PRO A 41 -5.30 7.69 -5.69
N SER A 42 -6.36 8.51 -5.75
CA SER A 42 -6.25 9.97 -5.96
C SER A 42 -6.04 10.79 -4.67
N THR A 43 -6.10 10.15 -3.50
CA THR A 43 -6.00 10.80 -2.18
C THR A 43 -5.05 10.00 -1.30
N LEU A 44 -5.56 9.35 -0.24
CA LEU A 44 -4.79 8.43 0.59
C LEU A 44 -5.02 6.99 0.12
N HIS A 45 -3.93 6.25 -0.10
CA HIS A 45 -3.95 4.83 -0.42
C HIS A 45 -2.75 4.10 0.20
N ILE A 46 -2.75 2.78 0.20
CA ILE A 46 -1.59 2.00 0.65
C ILE A 46 -0.60 1.86 -0.50
N ARG A 47 0.63 2.34 -0.27
CA ARG A 47 1.77 2.14 -1.15
C ARG A 47 2.79 1.25 -0.45
N ARG A 48 3.40 0.32 -1.19
CA ARG A 48 4.47 -0.53 -0.67
C ARG A 48 5.81 0.10 -1.03
N LEU A 49 6.44 0.72 -0.05
CA LEU A 49 7.75 1.37 -0.23
C LEU A 49 8.83 0.29 -0.39
N GLY A 50 9.69 0.45 -1.39
CA GLY A 50 10.68 -0.54 -1.76
C GLY A 50 10.19 -1.61 -2.73
N GLU A 51 8.96 -1.48 -3.25
CA GLU A 51 8.45 -2.27 -4.36
C GLU A 51 8.76 -1.58 -5.69
N ILE A 52 9.23 -2.35 -6.68
CA ILE A 52 9.53 -1.83 -8.02
C ILE A 52 8.21 -1.46 -8.70
N ASP A 53 8.08 -0.21 -9.15
CA ASP A 53 6.91 0.22 -9.92
C ASP A 53 6.82 -0.56 -11.24
N VAL A 54 5.70 -1.25 -11.41
CA VAL A 54 5.41 -2.15 -12.54
C VAL A 54 5.10 -1.37 -13.82
N GLY A 55 4.61 -0.14 -13.73
CA GLY A 55 4.12 0.63 -14.88
C GLY A 55 5.17 0.81 -15.98
N PRO A 56 6.35 1.39 -15.68
CA PRO A 56 7.42 1.59 -16.66
C PRO A 56 7.95 0.28 -17.25
N TRP A 57 7.94 -0.80 -16.48
CA TRP A 57 8.40 -2.11 -16.91
C TRP A 57 7.49 -2.72 -17.96
N LYS A 58 6.17 -2.66 -17.75
CA LYS A 58 5.19 -3.15 -18.74
C LYS A 58 5.33 -2.41 -20.06
N GLN A 59 5.38 -1.08 -20.02
CA GLN A 59 5.53 -0.25 -21.22
C GLN A 59 6.84 -0.57 -21.99
N ALA A 60 7.95 -0.72 -21.27
CA ALA A 60 9.24 -1.04 -21.89
C ALA A 60 9.25 -2.46 -22.49
N CYS A 61 8.72 -3.44 -21.77
CA CYS A 61 8.67 -4.83 -22.22
C CYS A 61 7.74 -5.01 -23.41
N GLU A 62 6.55 -4.40 -23.38
CA GLU A 62 5.59 -4.41 -24.49
C GLU A 62 6.26 -3.88 -25.78
N LYS A 63 6.95 -2.73 -25.68
CA LYS A 63 7.66 -2.16 -26.82
C LYS A 63 8.81 -3.06 -27.31
N ARG A 64 9.62 -3.58 -26.38
CA ARG A 64 10.85 -4.32 -26.69
C ARG A 64 10.59 -5.73 -27.23
N TYR A 65 9.61 -6.42 -26.66
CA TYR A 65 9.31 -7.83 -26.90
C TYR A 65 7.97 -8.06 -27.59
N SER A 66 7.38 -7.03 -28.21
CA SER A 66 6.12 -7.14 -28.98
C SER A 66 6.07 -8.26 -30.02
N LYS A 67 7.23 -8.73 -30.51
CA LYS A 67 7.37 -9.81 -31.50
C LYS A 67 7.97 -11.10 -30.93
N HIS A 68 8.12 -11.20 -29.62
CA HIS A 68 8.68 -12.40 -28.99
C HIS A 68 7.69 -13.56 -29.10
N SER A 69 8.18 -14.78 -29.33
CA SER A 69 7.34 -15.97 -29.57
C SER A 69 6.39 -16.28 -28.42
N ASP A 70 6.86 -16.07 -27.19
CA ASP A 70 6.11 -16.39 -25.98
C ASP A 70 5.24 -15.22 -25.48
N GLY A 71 5.22 -14.08 -26.19
CA GLY A 71 4.55 -12.86 -25.77
C GLY A 71 5.39 -11.99 -24.82
N TRP A 72 5.13 -10.69 -24.81
CA TRP A 72 5.90 -9.73 -24.02
C TRP A 72 5.62 -9.85 -22.51
N GLU A 73 4.44 -10.36 -22.14
CA GLU A 73 4.02 -10.58 -20.76
C GLU A 73 4.88 -11.63 -20.06
N VAL A 74 5.28 -12.69 -20.78
CA VAL A 74 6.19 -13.73 -20.28
C VAL A 74 7.56 -13.13 -20.02
N CYS A 75 8.14 -12.41 -21.00
CA CYS A 75 9.40 -11.71 -20.82
C CYS A 75 9.35 -10.71 -19.66
N PHE A 76 8.27 -9.93 -19.56
CA PHE A 76 8.04 -9.01 -18.45
C PHE A 76 8.07 -9.75 -17.11
N SER A 77 7.32 -10.84 -16.98
CA SER A 77 7.24 -11.61 -15.74
C SER A 77 8.62 -12.14 -15.31
N GLU A 78 9.38 -12.71 -16.25
CA GLU A 78 10.71 -13.26 -15.97
C GLU A 78 11.70 -12.17 -15.51
N ILE A 79 11.80 -11.08 -16.28
CA ILE A 79 12.75 -10.01 -16.02
C ILE A 79 12.36 -9.27 -14.72
N TYR A 80 11.06 -8.97 -14.52
CA TYR A 80 10.57 -8.30 -13.32
C TYR A 80 10.81 -9.16 -12.07
N SER A 81 10.44 -10.44 -12.08
CA SER A 81 10.66 -11.34 -10.94
C SER A 81 12.14 -11.52 -10.60
N ARG A 82 13.00 -11.61 -11.61
CA ARG A 82 14.46 -11.64 -11.42
C ARG A 82 14.94 -10.40 -10.69
N TRP A 83 14.50 -9.21 -11.11
CA TRP A 83 14.90 -7.96 -10.47
C TRP A 83 14.30 -7.77 -9.08
N ALA A 84 13.04 -8.15 -8.87
CA ALA A 84 12.42 -8.17 -7.56
C ALA A 84 13.19 -9.07 -6.57
N GLY A 85 13.79 -10.17 -7.05
CA GLY A 85 14.71 -11.00 -6.27
C GLY A 85 16.05 -10.33 -6.01
N ILE A 86 16.70 -9.77 -7.04
CA ILE A 86 18.01 -9.10 -6.93
C ILE A 86 17.98 -7.96 -5.90
N ILE A 87 16.93 -7.14 -5.89
CA ILE A 87 16.83 -6.01 -4.95
C ILE A 87 16.60 -6.44 -3.49
N ARG A 88 16.13 -7.67 -3.27
CA ARG A 88 15.91 -8.23 -1.92
C ARG A 88 17.13 -8.96 -1.40
N ASP A 89 18.01 -9.41 -2.29
CA ASP A 89 19.24 -10.14 -1.93
C ASP A 89 20.16 -9.29 -1.03
N PRO A 90 20.48 -9.75 0.20
CA PRO A 90 21.50 -9.16 1.06
C PRO A 90 22.86 -8.98 0.36
N GLY A 91 23.25 -9.94 -0.47
CA GLY A 91 24.53 -10.00 -1.19
C GLY A 91 24.64 -9.04 -2.38
N PHE A 92 23.54 -8.40 -2.80
CA PHE A 92 23.59 -7.38 -3.84
C PHE A 92 24.18 -6.09 -3.27
N SER A 93 25.51 -5.94 -3.40
CA SER A 93 26.29 -4.78 -2.96
C SER A 93 26.06 -3.59 -3.89
N ARG A 94 24.99 -2.84 -3.63
CA ARG A 94 24.51 -1.74 -4.47
C ARG A 94 24.77 -0.35 -3.90
N PHE A 95 25.04 -0.27 -2.60
CA PHE A 95 25.27 0.99 -1.92
C PHE A 95 26.75 1.28 -1.82
N LYS A 96 27.13 2.50 -2.23
CA LYS A 96 28.43 3.07 -1.94
C LYS A 96 28.29 4.00 -0.75
N ASP A 97 29.20 3.88 0.20
CA ASP A 97 29.33 4.85 1.28
C ASP A 97 30.16 6.04 0.77
N ILE A 98 29.65 7.25 0.96
CA ILE A 98 30.42 8.50 0.81
C ILE A 98 30.42 9.22 2.14
N SER A 99 31.60 9.69 2.53
CA SER A 99 31.77 10.53 3.70
C SER A 99 31.74 11.99 3.26
N VAL A 100 30.71 12.72 3.68
CA VAL A 100 30.64 14.18 3.53
C VAL A 100 30.81 14.78 4.93
N GLY A 101 32.05 15.15 5.27
CA GLY A 101 32.40 15.59 6.63
C GLY A 101 32.28 14.45 7.65
N GLU A 102 31.50 14.67 8.72
CA GLU A 102 31.19 13.64 9.73
C GLU A 102 29.97 12.77 9.36
N HIS A 103 29.26 13.09 8.27
CA HIS A 103 28.09 12.33 7.82
C HIS A 103 28.50 11.27 6.79
N ARG A 104 28.00 10.05 6.98
CA ARG A 104 28.08 8.98 5.99
C ARG A 104 26.73 8.85 5.30
N GLU A 105 26.72 9.07 4.00
CA GLU A 105 25.55 8.83 3.15
C GLU A 105 25.77 7.56 2.33
N ARG A 106 24.71 6.76 2.19
CA ARG A 106 24.67 5.62 1.27
C ARG A 106 23.83 5.97 0.08
N TYR A 107 24.37 5.76 -1.12
CA TYR A 107 23.62 5.91 -2.36
C TYR A 107 23.77 4.66 -3.23
N VAL A 108 22.75 4.40 -4.05
CA VAL A 108 22.80 3.31 -5.02
C VAL A 108 23.79 3.70 -6.13
N ASP A 109 24.81 2.88 -6.38
CA ASP A 109 25.78 3.11 -7.45
C ASP A 109 25.08 3.08 -8.83
N PRO A 110 24.89 4.23 -9.51
CA PRO A 110 24.17 4.25 -10.77
C PRO A 110 24.96 3.59 -11.91
N PHE A 111 26.26 3.32 -11.70
CA PHE A 111 27.14 2.63 -12.63
C PHE A 111 27.33 1.14 -12.30
N ASN A 112 26.55 0.61 -11.36
CA ASN A 112 26.52 -0.82 -11.09
C ASN A 112 26.25 -1.60 -12.39
N THR A 113 27.07 -2.61 -12.67
CA THR A 113 27.02 -3.37 -13.93
C THR A 113 25.61 -3.86 -14.26
N LYS A 114 24.87 -4.41 -13.28
CA LYS A 114 23.50 -4.90 -13.51
C LYS A 114 22.52 -3.76 -13.83
N LEU A 115 22.65 -2.62 -13.18
CA LEU A 115 21.80 -1.45 -13.46
C LEU A 115 22.10 -0.85 -14.84
N CYS A 116 23.37 -0.84 -15.25
CA CYS A 116 23.79 -0.45 -16.60
C CYS A 116 23.22 -1.40 -17.67
N GLU A 117 23.27 -2.71 -17.44
CA GLU A 117 22.68 -3.71 -18.32
C GLU A 117 21.16 -3.52 -18.46
N LEU A 118 20.44 -3.37 -17.33
CA LEU A 118 19.00 -3.11 -17.33
C LEU A 118 18.65 -1.83 -18.10
N ARG A 119 19.44 -0.78 -17.90
CA ARG A 119 19.27 0.49 -18.60
C ARG A 119 19.48 0.35 -20.11
N ALA A 120 20.47 -0.43 -20.52
CA ALA A 120 20.71 -0.71 -21.94
C ALA A 120 19.59 -1.59 -22.55
N GLU A 121 19.03 -2.52 -21.76
CA GLU A 121 17.99 -3.44 -22.22
C GLU A 121 16.60 -2.78 -22.32
N LEU A 122 16.18 -2.07 -21.26
CA LEU A 122 14.80 -1.57 -21.09
C LEU A 122 14.70 -0.05 -20.89
N GLY A 123 15.82 0.66 -20.83
CA GLY A 123 15.88 2.11 -20.77
C GLY A 123 15.98 2.71 -19.36
N ASN A 124 16.18 4.03 -19.33
CA ASN A 124 16.41 4.79 -18.10
C ASN A 124 15.24 4.71 -17.12
N ASN A 125 14.00 4.81 -17.59
CA ASN A 125 12.82 4.83 -16.72
C ASN A 125 12.71 3.55 -15.88
N VAL A 126 13.02 2.40 -16.48
CA VAL A 126 13.01 1.10 -15.80
C VAL A 126 14.14 1.04 -14.77
N SER A 127 15.36 1.45 -15.13
CA SER A 127 16.49 1.52 -14.20
C SER A 127 16.20 2.45 -13.01
N SER A 128 15.57 3.61 -13.22
CA SER A 128 15.22 4.55 -12.16
C SER A 128 14.23 3.97 -11.14
N THR A 129 13.25 3.16 -11.59
CA THR A 129 12.30 2.51 -10.66
C THR A 129 12.98 1.52 -9.73
N VAL A 130 14.06 0.86 -10.19
CA VAL A 130 14.87 -0.03 -9.34
C VAL A 130 15.66 0.78 -8.33
N ILE A 131 16.32 1.86 -8.77
CA ILE A 131 17.09 2.73 -7.88
C ILE A 131 16.20 3.29 -6.77
N GLN A 132 15.02 3.79 -7.12
CA GLN A 132 14.05 4.29 -6.16
C GLN A 132 13.61 3.19 -5.17
N ALA A 133 13.27 2.00 -5.65
CA ALA A 133 12.91 0.89 -4.77
C ALA A 133 14.05 0.49 -3.83
N LEU A 134 15.30 0.58 -4.30
CA LEU A 134 16.48 0.30 -3.48
C LEU A 134 16.67 1.34 -2.38
N GLU A 135 16.57 2.62 -2.70
CA GLU A 135 16.64 3.72 -1.74
C GLU A 135 15.53 3.60 -0.69
N GLU A 136 14.29 3.37 -1.11
CA GLU A 136 13.16 3.17 -0.20
C GLU A 136 13.35 1.94 0.72
N LEU A 137 13.95 0.85 0.22
CA LEU A 137 14.26 -0.30 1.08
C LEU A 137 15.33 0.04 2.13
N GLU A 138 16.33 0.85 1.81
CA GLU A 138 17.35 1.26 2.78
C GLU A 138 16.75 2.19 3.84
N ASP A 139 15.97 3.19 3.42
CA ASP A 139 15.39 4.19 4.33
C ASP A 139 14.35 3.60 5.28
N TYR A 140 13.50 2.70 4.79
CA TYR A 140 12.33 2.23 5.54
C TYR A 140 12.47 0.80 6.08
N ASN A 141 13.39 -0.01 5.54
CA ASN A 141 13.57 -1.39 5.98
C ASN A 141 14.95 -1.99 5.66
N SER A 142 16.04 -1.27 5.95
CA SER A 142 17.41 -1.68 5.61
C SER A 142 17.76 -3.11 6.03
N SER A 143 17.32 -3.51 7.22
CA SER A 143 17.58 -4.85 7.79
C SER A 143 16.70 -5.93 7.18
N GLY A 144 15.41 -5.66 6.97
CA GLY A 144 14.46 -6.66 6.47
C GLY A 144 14.49 -6.82 4.95
N ARG A 145 14.85 -5.77 4.20
CA ARG A 145 14.89 -5.72 2.72
C ARG A 145 13.62 -6.23 2.03
N PHE A 146 12.46 -6.04 2.65
CA PHE A 146 11.17 -6.30 2.02
C PHE A 146 10.32 -5.03 1.93
N PRO A 147 9.45 -4.88 0.93
CA PRO A 147 8.63 -3.70 0.80
C PRO A 147 7.66 -3.53 1.97
N VAL A 148 7.57 -2.31 2.51
CA VAL A 148 6.73 -2.00 3.67
C VAL A 148 5.48 -1.23 3.24
N PRO A 149 4.27 -1.70 3.58
CA PRO A 149 3.04 -0.96 3.29
C PRO A 149 3.00 0.30 4.16
N MET A 150 2.76 1.45 3.53
CA MET A 150 2.61 2.75 4.19
C MET A 150 1.43 3.50 3.59
N VAL A 151 0.79 4.35 4.40
CA VAL A 151 -0.24 5.26 3.88
C VAL A 151 0.45 6.34 3.06
N TRP A 152 0.08 6.46 1.79
CA TRP A 152 0.63 7.41 0.85
C TRP A 152 -0.37 8.51 0.52
N ASN A 153 0.05 9.76 0.66
CA ASN A 153 -0.67 10.91 0.15
C ASN A 153 -0.26 11.17 -1.30
N SER A 154 -1.19 10.91 -2.21
CA SER A 154 -0.99 11.04 -3.65
C SER A 154 -0.90 12.50 -4.11
N LYS A 155 -1.54 13.43 -3.39
CA LYS A 155 -1.50 14.86 -3.70
C LYS A 155 -0.17 15.50 -3.33
N GLU A 156 0.41 15.07 -2.22
CA GLU A 156 1.67 15.60 -1.71
C GLU A 156 2.88 14.73 -2.06
N ALA A 157 2.67 13.58 -2.71
CA ALA A 157 3.71 12.64 -3.10
C ALA A 157 4.64 12.25 -1.93
N ARG A 158 4.07 11.98 -0.75
CA ARG A 158 4.79 11.56 0.46
C ARG A 158 3.98 10.59 1.31
N ILE A 159 4.64 9.98 2.29
CA ILE A 159 3.98 9.22 3.35
C ILE A 159 3.05 10.17 4.12
N ALA A 160 1.80 9.75 4.32
CA ALA A 160 0.82 10.48 5.11
C ALA A 160 1.09 10.27 6.61
N SER A 161 0.83 11.30 7.42
CA SER A 161 0.91 11.14 8.86
C SER A 161 -0.28 10.32 9.40
N LEU A 162 -0.16 9.83 10.63
CA LEU A 162 -1.28 9.15 11.30
C LEU A 162 -2.47 10.10 11.50
N GLU A 163 -2.19 11.36 11.87
CA GLU A 163 -3.21 12.41 12.02
C GLU A 163 -3.95 12.69 10.71
N GLU A 164 -3.21 12.78 9.61
CA GLU A 164 -3.76 12.97 8.27
C GLU A 164 -4.67 11.81 7.87
N SER A 165 -4.22 10.58 8.14
CA SER A 165 -4.99 9.35 7.89
C SER A 165 -6.30 9.33 8.66
N ILE A 166 -6.27 9.65 9.96
CA ILE A 166 -7.46 9.72 10.82
C ILE A 166 -8.41 10.81 10.35
N SER A 167 -7.89 11.99 10.02
CA SER A 167 -8.68 13.13 9.55
C SER A 167 -9.42 12.81 8.26
N TYR A 168 -8.73 12.19 7.30
CA TYR A 168 -9.31 11.73 6.05
C TYR A 168 -10.44 10.70 6.27
N LEU A 169 -10.22 9.69 7.11
CA LEU A 169 -11.22 8.66 7.40
C LEU A 169 -12.46 9.25 8.07
N ASN A 170 -12.28 10.17 9.02
CA ASN A 170 -13.38 10.88 9.68
C ASN A 170 -14.22 11.69 8.68
N GLN A 171 -13.56 12.35 7.71
CA GLN A 171 -14.27 13.07 6.65
C GLN A 171 -15.11 12.10 5.80
N ARG A 172 -14.52 10.99 5.34
CA ARG A 172 -15.26 9.98 4.54
C ARG A 172 -16.45 9.39 5.30
N LEU A 173 -16.32 9.14 6.59
CA LEU A 173 -17.42 8.66 7.42
C LEU A 173 -18.57 9.67 7.46
N LYS A 174 -18.28 10.97 7.66
CA LYS A 174 -19.30 12.04 7.64
C LYS A 174 -20.01 12.16 6.29
N GLU A 175 -19.30 11.95 5.18
CA GLU A 175 -19.89 11.99 3.84
C GLU A 175 -20.82 10.79 3.58
N SER A 176 -20.44 9.60 4.04
CA SER A 176 -21.25 8.38 3.92
C SER A 176 -22.58 8.45 4.70
N THR A 177 -22.57 9.08 5.88
CA THR A 177 -23.77 9.20 6.73
C THR A 177 -24.76 10.24 6.20
N ARG A 178 -24.27 11.33 5.57
CA ARG A 178 -25.11 12.35 4.91
C ARG A 178 -25.85 11.78 3.70
N THR A 179 -25.16 11.00 2.86
CA THR A 179 -25.75 10.37 1.68
C THR A 179 -26.76 9.27 2.03
N GLY A 180 -26.51 8.49 3.09
CA GLY A 180 -27.49 7.54 3.64
C GLY A 180 -28.76 8.20 4.18
N THR A 181 -28.62 9.37 4.81
CA THR A 181 -29.77 10.15 5.34
C THR A 181 -30.60 10.76 4.22
N GLN A 182 -29.97 11.20 3.12
CA GLN A 182 -30.68 11.69 1.93
C GLN A 182 -31.44 10.56 1.22
N LYS A 183 -30.86 9.36 1.08
CA LYS A 183 -31.56 8.19 0.49
C LYS A 183 -32.80 7.76 1.29
N LYS A 184 -32.78 7.84 2.63
CA LYS A 184 -33.97 7.54 3.45
C LYS A 184 -35.09 8.59 3.34
N LYS A 185 -34.77 9.84 2.98
CA LYS A 185 -35.77 10.89 2.74
C LYS A 185 -36.42 10.79 1.36
N THR A 186 -35.75 10.21 0.36
CA THR A 186 -36.25 10.09 -1.02
C THR A 186 -36.90 8.75 -1.34
N MET A 187 -36.86 7.76 -0.43
CA MET A 187 -37.59 6.49 -0.57
C MET A 187 -39.11 6.71 -0.37
N PRO A 188 -39.99 6.27 -1.30
CA PRO A 188 -41.43 6.37 -1.12
C PRO A 188 -41.86 5.49 0.07
N ARG A 189 -42.57 6.07 1.04
CA ARG A 189 -43.26 5.28 2.07
C ARG A 189 -44.43 4.54 1.42
N HIS A 190 -44.29 3.24 1.18
CA HIS A 190 -45.46 2.41 0.93
C HIS A 190 -46.35 2.43 2.18
N ARG A 191 -47.42 3.23 2.12
CA ARG A 191 -48.55 3.10 3.05
C ARG A 191 -49.22 1.77 2.73
N GLY A 192 -49.16 0.84 3.69
CA GLY A 192 -50.06 -0.30 3.70
C GLY A 192 -51.49 0.21 3.60
N ASN A 193 -52.21 -0.28 2.60
CA ASN A 193 -53.65 -0.09 2.53
C ASN A 193 -54.29 -1.46 2.60
N ASP A 194 -54.74 -1.74 3.81
CA ASP A 194 -55.71 -2.75 4.16
C ASP A 194 -56.99 -2.50 3.34
N ARG A 195 -57.30 -3.39 2.41
CA ARG A 195 -58.65 -3.54 1.85
C ARG A 195 -58.96 -5.01 1.63
N ARG A 196 -59.71 -5.55 2.60
CA ARG A 196 -60.75 -6.56 2.38
C ARG A 196 -61.35 -6.46 0.97
N LEU A 197 -61.31 -7.56 0.23
CA LEU A 197 -62.44 -8.00 -0.56
C LEU A 197 -62.72 -9.46 -0.23
N VAL A 198 -64.00 -9.70 -0.03
CA VAL A 198 -64.62 -10.91 0.49
C VAL A 198 -65.58 -11.39 -0.61
N TYR A 199 -65.54 -12.71 -0.86
CA TYR A 199 -66.44 -13.59 -1.61
C TYR A 199 -66.49 -13.54 -3.15
N GLY A 200 -66.40 -14.75 -3.72
CA GLY A 200 -66.77 -15.12 -5.07
C GLY A 200 -66.23 -16.51 -5.41
N ALA A 201 -66.97 -17.56 -5.06
CA ALA A 201 -66.69 -18.96 -5.39
C ALA A 201 -66.87 -19.25 -6.89
N GLU A 202 -66.16 -20.26 -7.41
CA GLU A 202 -66.55 -21.25 -8.45
C GLU A 202 -65.25 -21.91 -8.97
N THR A 203 -64.91 -23.12 -8.49
CA THR A 203 -65.13 -24.47 -9.09
C THR A 203 -64.16 -24.83 -10.22
N GLU A 204 -63.47 -25.97 -9.97
CA GLU A 204 -63.00 -26.97 -10.96
C GLU A 204 -61.95 -26.52 -12.00
N ALA A 205 -60.97 -27.29 -12.47
CA ALA A 205 -60.45 -28.62 -12.24
C ALA A 205 -59.11 -28.71 -13.01
N PHE A 206 -58.44 -29.87 -12.92
CA PHE A 206 -57.31 -30.36 -13.74
C PHE A 206 -55.88 -30.23 -13.19
N SER A 207 -55.57 -31.18 -12.29
CA SER A 207 -54.58 -32.25 -12.44
C SER A 207 -53.35 -32.04 -13.36
N GLN A 208 -52.17 -32.20 -12.74
CA GLN A 208 -50.99 -32.98 -13.19
C GLN A 208 -50.50 -32.81 -14.64
N ILE A 209 -49.27 -32.34 -14.81
CA ILE A 209 -48.02 -33.15 -14.92
C ILE A 209 -46.82 -32.26 -14.60
#